data_AF-A0A6G1S2H2-F1
#
_entry.id   AF-A0A6G1S2H2-F1
#
_cell.length_a   1.000
_cell.length_b   1.000
_cell.length_c   1.000
_cell.angle_alpha   90.00
_cell.angle_beta   90.00
_cell.angle_gamma   90.00
#
_symmetry.space_group_name_H-M   'P 1'
#
loop_
_entity.id
_entity.type
_entity.pdbx_description
1 polymer ?
#
loop_
_entity_poly.entity_id
_entity_poly.type
_entity_poly.pdbx_seq_one_letter_code
_entity_poly.pdbx_strand_id
1 'polypeptide(L)'
;NKIIALGHSGFTVDKNIAQKVKGVDVVIGGHTNTFLYTGTPPSTEQPAGPYPFMVDSEDGRKVPVVQAYAYGKYLGYLNVTFDRKGNVVEAVGNPVLLDSTVPEDEHIKEEVENWRKNLGNYSKEIGKTSVYLNGTSQACRFHECNMGNLLCDAMLYENVGHPDKKSWNHVSMCILNGGGIRAPIDEQSTNGSITLEDLLSVLPFGGRFDLVR
;
A
#
# COMPACT_ATOMS: atom_id res chain seq x y z
N ASN A 1 -27.06 -16.27 -12.15
CA ASN A 1 -26.29 -16.03 -13.39
C ASN A 1 -25.45 -14.75 -13.28
N LYS A 2 -25.01 -14.34 -12.09
CA LYS A 2 -24.18 -13.15 -11.85
C LYS A 2 -23.03 -13.58 -10.96
N ILE A 3 -21.80 -13.41 -11.40
CA ILE A 3 -20.61 -13.93 -10.72
C ILE A 3 -19.57 -12.83 -10.59
N ILE A 4 -19.16 -12.58 -9.34
CA ILE A 4 -18.06 -11.67 -9.01
C ILE A 4 -16.86 -12.54 -8.62
N ALA A 5 -15.73 -12.33 -9.28
CA ALA A 5 -14.44 -12.85 -8.83
C ALA A 5 -13.81 -11.82 -7.89
N LEU A 6 -13.74 -12.14 -6.61
CA LEU A 6 -13.06 -11.34 -5.58
C LEU A 6 -11.76 -12.04 -5.20
N GLY A 7 -10.62 -11.34 -5.30
CA GLY A 7 -9.32 -11.96 -5.10
C GLY A 7 -8.18 -11.00 -4.74
N HIS A 8 -7.00 -11.58 -4.58
CA HIS A 8 -5.81 -10.86 -4.12
C HIS A 8 -4.55 -11.37 -4.85
N SER A 9 -4.53 -11.27 -6.18
CA SER A 9 -3.46 -11.81 -7.02
C SER A 9 -2.76 -10.77 -7.90
N GLY A 10 -3.16 -9.51 -7.78
CA GLY A 10 -2.57 -8.40 -8.52
C GLY A 10 -3.25 -8.15 -9.86
N PHE A 11 -3.21 -6.89 -10.29
CA PHE A 11 -3.99 -6.39 -11.42
C PHE A 11 -3.74 -7.13 -12.74
N THR A 12 -2.53 -7.63 -12.97
CA THR A 12 -2.23 -8.48 -14.14
C THR A 12 -3.00 -9.79 -14.11
N VAL A 13 -3.08 -10.45 -12.95
CA VAL A 13 -3.84 -11.70 -12.78
C VAL A 13 -5.34 -11.40 -12.83
N ASP A 14 -5.78 -10.30 -12.26
CA ASP A 14 -7.19 -9.87 -12.30
C ASP A 14 -7.68 -9.70 -13.75
N LYS A 15 -6.87 -9.06 -14.61
CA LYS A 15 -7.15 -8.96 -16.06
C LYS A 15 -7.18 -10.33 -16.74
N ASN A 16 -6.28 -11.25 -16.37
CA ASN A 16 -6.29 -12.61 -16.92
C ASN A 16 -7.54 -13.39 -16.50
N ILE A 17 -8.00 -13.23 -15.25
CA ILE A 17 -9.24 -13.85 -14.75
C ILE A 17 -10.42 -13.31 -15.56
N ALA A 18 -10.54 -11.99 -15.70
CA ALA A 18 -11.58 -11.34 -16.49
C ALA A 18 -11.59 -11.82 -17.96
N GLN A 19 -10.40 -12.02 -18.53
CA GLN A 19 -10.26 -12.44 -19.91
C GLN A 19 -10.64 -13.92 -20.13
N LYS A 20 -10.17 -14.82 -19.25
CA LYS A 20 -10.16 -16.27 -19.51
C LYS A 20 -11.25 -17.07 -18.79
N VAL A 21 -11.74 -16.59 -17.64
CA VAL A 21 -12.72 -17.34 -16.85
C VAL A 21 -14.13 -17.04 -17.33
N LYS A 22 -14.65 -17.91 -18.19
CA LYS A 22 -16.01 -17.79 -18.73
C LYS A 22 -17.05 -17.75 -17.61
N GLY A 23 -18.00 -16.82 -17.74
CA GLY A 23 -19.06 -16.61 -16.77
C GLY A 23 -18.73 -15.66 -15.61
N VAL A 24 -17.49 -15.19 -15.46
CA VAL A 24 -17.19 -14.08 -14.55
C VAL A 24 -17.71 -12.78 -15.15
N ASP A 25 -18.42 -12.00 -14.35
CA ASP A 25 -19.05 -10.74 -14.78
C ASP A 25 -18.33 -9.51 -14.25
N VAL A 26 -17.70 -9.58 -13.08
CA VAL A 26 -16.93 -8.50 -12.46
C VAL A 26 -15.72 -9.10 -11.76
N VAL A 27 -14.56 -8.42 -11.85
CA VAL A 27 -13.37 -8.77 -11.05
C VAL A 27 -13.04 -7.64 -10.09
N ILE A 28 -12.98 -7.97 -8.80
CA ILE A 28 -12.56 -7.07 -7.73
C ILE A 28 -11.24 -7.59 -7.16
N GLY A 29 -10.17 -6.85 -7.41
CA GLY A 29 -8.81 -7.27 -7.11
C GLY A 29 -8.18 -6.60 -5.89
N GLY A 30 -6.91 -6.95 -5.66
CA GLY A 30 -6.03 -6.34 -4.65
C GLY A 30 -4.56 -6.69 -4.91
N HIS A 31 -3.74 -6.70 -3.86
CA HIS A 31 -2.30 -7.07 -3.87
C HIS A 31 -1.35 -6.03 -4.46
N THR A 32 -1.61 -5.55 -5.67
CA THR A 32 -0.69 -4.62 -6.38
C THR A 32 -0.90 -3.16 -6.03
N ASN A 33 -1.83 -2.86 -5.11
CA ASN A 33 -2.21 -1.50 -4.71
C ASN A 33 -2.55 -0.62 -5.92
N THR A 34 -3.19 -1.19 -6.95
CA THR A 34 -3.44 -0.47 -8.20
C THR A 34 -4.52 0.58 -7.98
N PHE A 35 -4.19 1.83 -8.29
CA PHE A 35 -5.15 2.92 -8.32
C PHE A 35 -5.70 3.08 -9.74
N LEU A 36 -7.01 3.00 -9.88
CA LEU A 36 -7.74 3.25 -11.13
C LEU A 36 -8.69 4.42 -10.91
N TYR A 37 -8.80 5.31 -11.89
CA TYR A 37 -9.67 6.48 -11.80
C TYR A 37 -10.06 6.96 -13.19
N THR A 38 -11.32 7.35 -13.36
CA THR A 38 -11.81 7.98 -14.59
C THR A 38 -12.03 9.47 -14.35
N GLY A 39 -11.34 10.32 -15.12
CA GLY A 39 -11.33 11.77 -14.95
C GLY A 39 -10.10 12.26 -14.16
N THR A 40 -10.21 13.43 -13.54
CA THR A 40 -9.12 14.00 -12.72
C THR A 40 -9.07 13.31 -11.35
N PRO A 41 -7.95 12.67 -10.96
CA PRO A 41 -7.84 12.03 -9.66
C PRO A 41 -7.89 13.06 -8.51
N PRO A 42 -8.49 12.72 -7.35
CA PRO A 42 -8.76 13.69 -6.29
C PRO A 42 -7.58 13.87 -5.31
N SER A 43 -6.48 13.16 -5.49
CA SER A 43 -5.30 13.22 -4.62
C SER A 43 -4.01 12.95 -5.42
N THR A 44 -2.94 12.60 -4.73
CA THR A 44 -1.59 12.45 -5.29
C THR A 44 -1.35 11.15 -6.05
N GLU A 45 -2.20 10.13 -5.87
CA GLU A 45 -2.04 8.85 -6.57
C GLU A 45 -2.27 9.01 -8.09
N GLN A 46 -1.33 8.46 -8.88
CA GLN A 46 -1.45 8.45 -10.34
C GLN A 46 -2.25 7.23 -10.80
N PRO A 47 -3.35 7.40 -11.56
CA PRO A 47 -4.14 6.28 -12.06
C PRO A 47 -3.34 5.42 -13.05
N ALA A 48 -3.37 4.11 -12.87
CA ALA A 48 -2.81 3.14 -13.83
C ALA A 48 -3.74 2.91 -15.04
N GLY A 49 -4.97 3.42 -14.99
CA GLY A 49 -6.01 3.28 -16.00
C GLY A 49 -7.36 3.78 -15.51
N PRO A 50 -8.39 3.72 -16.37
CA PRO A 50 -9.75 4.11 -16.00
C PRO A 50 -10.35 3.17 -14.95
N TYR A 51 -11.31 3.68 -14.19
CA TYR A 51 -12.16 2.90 -13.31
C TYR A 51 -13.59 2.83 -13.90
N PRO A 52 -14.17 1.63 -14.09
CA PRO A 52 -13.49 0.34 -14.10
C PRO A 52 -12.55 0.19 -15.31
N PHE A 53 -11.57 -0.72 -15.21
CA PHE A 53 -10.79 -1.13 -16.36
C PHE A 53 -11.55 -2.22 -17.12
N MET A 54 -11.99 -1.94 -18.34
CA MET A 54 -12.79 -2.88 -19.13
C MET A 54 -11.89 -3.87 -19.87
N VAL A 55 -12.04 -5.16 -19.58
CA VAL A 55 -11.33 -6.25 -20.27
C VAL A 55 -12.25 -6.93 -21.27
N ASP A 56 -11.76 -7.16 -22.49
CA ASP A 56 -12.40 -8.05 -23.46
C ASP A 56 -12.17 -9.51 -23.07
N SER A 57 -13.24 -10.23 -22.76
CA SER A 57 -13.18 -11.66 -22.47
C SER A 57 -13.15 -12.50 -23.74
N GLU A 58 -12.59 -13.71 -23.65
CA GLU A 58 -12.54 -14.66 -24.76
C GLU A 58 -13.92 -15.15 -25.21
N ASP A 59 -14.96 -14.98 -24.38
CA ASP A 59 -16.35 -15.25 -24.72
C ASP A 59 -17.09 -14.03 -25.31
N GLY A 60 -16.38 -12.93 -25.61
CA GLY A 60 -16.89 -11.77 -26.35
C GLY A 60 -17.63 -10.75 -25.49
N ARG A 61 -17.52 -10.82 -24.16
CA ARG A 61 -18.11 -9.85 -23.22
C ARG A 61 -17.07 -8.81 -22.81
N LYS A 62 -17.55 -7.72 -22.20
CA LYS A 62 -16.72 -6.72 -21.53
C LYS A 62 -16.85 -6.91 -20.02
N VAL A 63 -15.75 -7.22 -19.34
CA VAL A 63 -15.72 -7.51 -17.90
C VAL A 63 -15.01 -6.35 -17.18
N PRO A 64 -15.70 -5.59 -16.31
CA PRO A 64 -15.06 -4.57 -15.48
C PRO A 64 -14.12 -5.20 -14.44
N VAL A 65 -12.90 -4.67 -14.38
CA VAL A 65 -11.90 -4.98 -13.35
C VAL A 65 -11.66 -3.73 -12.51
N VAL A 66 -11.73 -3.88 -11.19
CA VAL A 66 -11.53 -2.77 -10.25
C VAL A 66 -10.54 -3.13 -9.14
N GLN A 67 -9.76 -2.13 -8.74
CA GLN A 67 -9.00 -2.07 -7.50
C GLN A 67 -9.15 -0.65 -6.92
N ALA A 68 -8.98 -0.51 -5.60
CA ALA A 68 -9.19 0.75 -4.88
C ALA A 68 -7.92 1.18 -4.11
N TYR A 69 -6.76 1.16 -4.78
CA TYR A 69 -5.48 1.51 -4.16
C TYR A 69 -5.18 0.65 -2.91
N ALA A 70 -4.93 1.27 -1.75
CA ALA A 70 -4.54 0.63 -0.51
C ALA A 70 -4.81 1.52 0.71
N TYR A 71 -4.54 0.95 1.90
CA TYR A 71 -4.49 1.65 3.20
C TYR A 71 -5.82 2.24 3.69
N GLY A 72 -6.94 1.86 3.08
CA GLY A 72 -8.24 2.42 3.42
C GLY A 72 -8.42 3.89 3.00
N LYS A 73 -7.49 4.46 2.21
CA LYS A 73 -7.59 5.85 1.73
C LYS A 73 -8.79 6.08 0.80
N TYR A 74 -9.18 5.02 0.08
CA TYR A 74 -10.29 5.05 -0.86
C TYR A 74 -11.28 3.91 -0.59
N LEU A 75 -12.56 4.21 -0.75
CA LEU A 75 -13.62 3.21 -0.85
C LEU A 75 -13.93 2.95 -2.33
N GLY A 76 -13.68 1.74 -2.82
CA GLY A 76 -14.06 1.36 -4.18
C GLY A 76 -15.58 1.37 -4.37
N TYR A 77 -16.08 2.14 -5.35
CA TYR A 77 -17.51 2.26 -5.64
C TYR A 77 -17.77 2.02 -7.13
N LEU A 78 -18.51 0.96 -7.45
CA LEU A 78 -18.86 0.57 -8.82
C LEU A 78 -20.34 0.21 -8.90
N ASN A 79 -21.08 0.94 -9.74
CA ASN A 79 -22.44 0.58 -10.11
C ASN A 79 -22.40 -0.32 -11.35
N VAL A 80 -23.01 -1.50 -11.23
CA VAL A 80 -23.07 -2.48 -12.32
C VAL A 80 -24.53 -2.77 -12.64
N THR A 81 -24.94 -2.50 -13.87
CA THR A 81 -26.27 -2.79 -14.38
C THR A 81 -26.22 -4.13 -15.12
N PHE A 82 -27.15 -5.03 -14.79
CA PHE A 82 -27.27 -6.35 -15.41
C PHE A 82 -28.58 -6.48 -16.18
N ASP A 83 -28.55 -7.20 -17.29
CA ASP A 83 -29.78 -7.67 -17.94
C ASP A 83 -30.40 -8.86 -17.18
N ARG A 84 -31.58 -9.32 -17.62
CA ARG A 84 -32.26 -10.49 -17.02
C ARG A 84 -31.47 -11.79 -17.16
N LYS A 85 -30.58 -11.88 -18.16
CA LYS A 85 -29.72 -13.04 -18.42
C LYS A 85 -28.42 -13.00 -17.61
N GLY A 86 -28.18 -11.91 -16.86
CA GLY A 86 -27.01 -11.74 -16.01
C GLY A 86 -25.80 -11.15 -16.73
N ASN A 87 -25.95 -10.65 -17.96
CA ASN A 87 -24.87 -9.96 -18.65
C ASN A 87 -24.74 -8.52 -18.12
N VAL A 88 -23.50 -8.06 -17.95
CA VAL A 88 -23.21 -6.64 -17.65
C VAL A 88 -23.57 -5.80 -18.87
N VAL A 89 -24.48 -4.83 -18.69
CA VAL A 89 -24.84 -3.85 -19.72
C VAL A 89 -24.17 -2.51 -19.51
N GLU A 90 -23.84 -2.18 -18.26
CA GLU A 90 -23.14 -0.95 -17.89
C GLU A 90 -22.36 -1.18 -16.59
N ALA A 91 -21.16 -0.60 -16.51
CA ALA A 91 -20.36 -0.56 -15.30
C ALA A 91 -19.69 0.81 -15.18
N VAL A 92 -20.10 1.60 -14.18
CA VAL A 92 -19.66 2.98 -13.99
C VAL A 92 -19.45 3.28 -12.52
N GLY A 93 -18.40 4.04 -12.20
CA GLY A 93 -18.08 4.44 -10.84
C GLY A 93 -16.71 5.07 -10.76
N ASN A 94 -16.26 5.33 -9.54
CA ASN A 94 -14.91 5.76 -9.20
C ASN A 94 -14.67 5.45 -7.71
N PRO A 95 -13.43 5.24 -7.28
CA PRO A 95 -13.12 5.13 -5.86
C PRO A 95 -13.39 6.47 -5.16
N VAL A 96 -14.06 6.44 -4.03
CA VAL A 96 -14.37 7.61 -3.20
C VAL A 96 -13.20 7.88 -2.27
N LEU A 97 -12.61 9.09 -2.35
CA LEU A 97 -11.58 9.52 -1.41
C LEU A 97 -12.21 9.71 -0.03
N LEU A 98 -11.65 9.04 0.98
CA LEU A 98 -12.05 9.21 2.37
C LEU A 98 -11.15 10.28 3.01
N ASP A 99 -11.48 11.54 2.72
CA ASP A 99 -10.83 12.71 3.34
C ASP A 99 -11.67 13.28 4.49
N SER A 100 -11.23 14.42 5.04
CA SER A 100 -11.90 15.09 6.15
C SER A 100 -13.30 15.63 5.84
N THR A 101 -13.76 15.58 4.58
CA THR A 101 -15.14 15.96 4.22
C THR A 101 -16.13 14.86 4.58
N VAL A 102 -15.67 13.62 4.75
CA VAL A 102 -16.47 12.49 5.25
C VAL A 102 -16.26 12.40 6.76
N PRO A 103 -17.29 12.66 7.59
CA PRO A 103 -17.14 12.57 9.04
C PRO A 103 -16.87 11.13 9.47
N GLU A 104 -15.99 10.97 10.45
CA GLU A 104 -15.82 9.69 11.15
C GLU A 104 -17.10 9.36 11.92
N ASP A 105 -17.50 8.08 11.90
CA ASP A 105 -18.61 7.62 12.73
C ASP A 105 -18.22 7.67 14.21
N GLU A 106 -19.03 8.34 15.04
CA GLU A 106 -18.72 8.60 16.45
C GLU A 106 -18.53 7.31 17.24
N HIS A 107 -19.38 6.30 17.01
CA HIS A 107 -19.31 5.04 17.73
C HIS A 107 -18.05 4.25 17.37
N ILE A 108 -17.73 4.14 16.07
CA ILE A 108 -16.50 3.46 15.63
C ILE A 108 -15.26 4.22 16.13
N LYS A 109 -15.27 5.54 16.12
CA LYS A 109 -14.17 6.36 16.64
C LYS A 109 -13.94 6.12 18.13
N GLU A 110 -15.00 6.06 18.93
CA GLU A 110 -14.90 5.73 20.35
C GLU A 110 -14.29 4.34 20.58
N GLU A 111 -14.71 3.35 19.79
CA GLU A 111 -14.10 2.01 19.85
C GLU A 111 -12.61 2.06 19.50
N VAL A 112 -12.23 2.70 18.38
CA VAL A 112 -10.81 2.82 17.97
C VAL A 112 -9.97 3.47 19.07
N GLU A 113 -10.43 4.57 19.66
CA GLU A 113 -9.72 5.25 20.76
C GLU A 113 -9.64 4.37 22.02
N ASN A 114 -10.65 3.54 22.30
CA ASN A 114 -10.59 2.61 23.41
C ASN A 114 -9.53 1.51 23.19
N TRP A 115 -9.43 0.95 21.97
CA TRP A 115 -8.40 -0.03 21.63
C TRP A 115 -7.00 0.59 21.62
N ARG A 116 -6.88 1.86 21.20
CA ARG A 116 -5.62 2.60 21.16
C ARG A 116 -4.93 2.74 22.51
N LYS A 117 -5.68 2.81 23.61
CA LYS A 117 -5.12 2.87 24.98
C LYS A 117 -4.18 1.70 25.29
N ASN A 118 -4.43 0.53 24.70
CA ASN A 118 -3.59 -0.66 24.88
C ASN A 118 -2.24 -0.57 24.13
N LEU A 119 -2.05 0.44 23.27
CA LEU A 119 -0.84 0.68 22.50
C LEU A 119 0.09 1.72 23.14
N GLY A 120 -0.22 2.24 24.33
CA GLY A 120 0.49 3.39 24.92
C GLY A 120 2.01 3.23 25.10
N ASN A 121 2.53 1.99 25.21
CA ASN A 121 3.98 1.76 25.28
C ASN A 121 4.70 2.04 23.95
N TYR A 122 3.99 2.08 22.82
CA TYR A 122 4.55 2.30 21.49
C TYR A 122 4.59 3.79 21.12
N SER A 123 3.87 4.65 21.85
CA SER A 123 3.73 6.08 21.54
C SER A 123 4.80 6.98 22.16
N LYS A 124 5.84 6.39 22.79
CA LYS A 124 6.95 7.17 23.36
C LYS A 124 7.88 7.66 22.25
N GLU A 125 8.23 8.94 22.26
CA GLU A 125 9.24 9.53 21.37
C GLU A 125 10.61 8.85 21.59
N ILE A 126 11.20 8.38 20.50
CA ILE A 126 12.54 7.77 20.46
C ILE A 126 13.58 8.72 19.83
N GLY A 127 13.14 9.71 19.07
CA GLY A 127 14.00 10.66 18.38
C GLY A 127 13.20 11.60 17.49
N LYS A 128 13.92 12.38 16.66
CA LYS A 128 13.30 13.31 15.72
C LYS A 128 13.97 13.28 14.35
N THR A 129 13.19 13.53 13.31
CA THR A 129 13.68 13.86 11.97
C THR A 129 13.41 15.32 11.63
N SER A 130 14.30 15.92 10.85
CA SER A 130 14.12 17.28 10.28
C SER A 130 13.76 17.26 8.80
N VAL A 131 13.60 16.06 8.22
CA VAL A 131 13.28 15.85 6.81
C VAL A 131 12.22 14.77 6.66
N TYR A 132 11.48 14.83 5.55
CA TYR A 132 10.55 13.77 5.16
C TYR A 132 11.32 12.47 4.92
N LEU A 133 11.02 11.43 5.70
CA LEU A 133 11.62 10.11 5.49
C LEU A 133 10.75 9.35 4.50
N ASN A 134 11.14 9.41 3.23
CA ASN A 134 10.37 8.88 2.12
C ASN A 134 10.47 7.35 2.06
N GLY A 135 9.56 6.67 2.74
CA GLY A 135 9.35 5.22 2.70
C GLY A 135 8.20 4.78 1.79
N THR A 136 7.79 5.62 0.83
CA THR A 136 6.68 5.29 -0.08
C THR A 136 7.07 4.18 -1.06
N SER A 137 6.09 3.38 -1.51
CA SER A 137 6.35 2.31 -2.48
C SER A 137 6.83 2.87 -3.83
N GLN A 138 6.38 4.07 -4.20
CA GLN A 138 6.78 4.77 -5.43
C GLN A 138 8.25 5.19 -5.38
N ALA A 139 8.76 5.56 -4.22
CA ALA A 139 10.18 5.86 -4.06
C ALA A 139 11.01 4.57 -3.94
N CYS A 140 10.86 3.85 -2.83
CA CYS A 140 11.80 2.80 -2.45
C CYS A 140 11.81 1.56 -3.35
N ARG A 141 10.83 1.39 -4.27
CA ARG A 141 10.82 0.28 -5.23
C ARG A 141 11.29 0.65 -6.63
N PHE A 142 11.49 1.93 -6.92
CA PHE A 142 11.79 2.41 -8.27
C PHE A 142 13.06 3.26 -8.35
N HIS A 143 13.49 3.86 -7.24
CA HIS A 143 14.73 4.61 -7.14
C HIS A 143 15.26 4.62 -5.70
N GLU A 144 16.40 5.28 -5.49
CA GLU A 144 16.95 5.49 -4.14
C GLU A 144 15.97 6.28 -3.27
N CYS A 145 15.83 5.87 -2.01
CA CYS A 145 14.98 6.55 -1.04
C CYS A 145 15.74 6.76 0.28
N ASN A 146 15.60 7.94 0.89
CA ASN A 146 16.35 8.29 2.10
C ASN A 146 15.96 7.45 3.32
N MET A 147 14.73 6.90 3.37
CA MET A 147 14.36 5.91 4.38
C MET A 147 15.21 4.64 4.27
N GLY A 148 15.45 4.15 3.04
CA GLY A 148 16.31 2.99 2.80
C GLY A 148 17.75 3.24 3.23
N ASN A 149 18.28 4.42 2.93
CA ASN A 149 19.61 4.84 3.37
C ASN A 149 19.71 4.87 4.90
N LEU A 150 18.77 5.53 5.58
CA LEU A 150 18.73 5.60 7.04
C LEU A 150 18.72 4.20 7.69
N LEU A 151 17.89 3.29 7.17
CA LEU A 151 17.80 1.93 7.70
C LEU A 151 19.09 1.14 7.47
N CYS A 152 19.70 1.24 6.29
CA CYS A 152 20.97 0.59 6.02
C CYS A 152 22.13 1.16 6.83
N ASP A 153 22.16 2.48 7.05
CA ASP A 153 23.14 3.12 7.93
C ASP A 153 22.97 2.65 9.38
N ALA A 154 21.74 2.52 9.86
CA ALA A 154 21.44 1.97 11.18
C ALA A 154 21.87 0.50 11.31
N MET A 155 21.65 -0.31 10.27
CA MET A 155 22.12 -1.72 10.22
C MET A 155 23.64 -1.81 10.29
N LEU A 156 24.34 -0.96 9.53
CA LEU A 156 25.80 -0.91 9.55
C LEU A 156 26.31 -0.44 10.90
N TYR A 157 25.70 0.60 11.48
CA TYR A 157 26.03 1.13 12.79
C TYR A 157 25.94 0.06 13.89
N GLU A 158 24.86 -0.73 13.91
CA GLU A 158 24.67 -1.80 14.89
C GLU A 158 25.70 -2.94 14.72
N ASN A 159 26.21 -3.15 13.51
CA ASN A 159 27.22 -4.15 13.20
C ASN A 159 28.64 -3.57 13.12
N VAL A 160 28.88 -2.37 13.67
CA VAL A 160 30.25 -1.86 13.83
C VAL A 160 30.98 -2.71 14.87
N GLY A 161 31.93 -3.52 14.38
CA GLY A 161 32.83 -4.32 15.20
C GLY A 161 34.14 -3.58 15.49
N HIS A 162 35.06 -4.29 16.14
CA HIS A 162 36.40 -3.76 16.37
C HIS A 162 37.25 -3.93 15.10
N PRO A 163 37.99 -2.90 14.67
CA PRO A 163 38.92 -3.00 13.56
C PRO A 163 40.01 -4.04 13.84
N ASP A 164 40.46 -4.75 12.80
CA ASP A 164 41.62 -5.63 12.88
C ASP A 164 42.77 -5.10 12.01
N LYS A 165 43.86 -5.87 11.89
CA LYS A 165 45.04 -5.44 11.11
C LYS A 165 44.79 -5.34 9.60
N LYS A 166 43.68 -5.86 9.09
CA LYS A 166 43.37 -5.99 7.65
C LYS A 166 42.14 -5.21 7.23
N SER A 167 41.21 -4.95 8.13
CA SER A 167 39.98 -4.20 7.84
C SER A 167 39.59 -3.24 8.97
N TRP A 168 39.01 -2.11 8.58
CA TRP A 168 38.44 -1.13 9.51
C TRP A 168 37.16 -1.65 10.18
N ASN A 169 36.41 -2.54 9.50
CA ASN A 169 35.29 -3.28 10.08
C ASN A 169 35.10 -4.61 9.32
N HIS A 170 34.44 -5.58 9.96
CA HIS A 170 34.11 -6.87 9.36
C HIS A 170 32.92 -6.81 8.37
N VAL A 171 32.16 -5.72 8.38
CA VAL A 171 31.05 -5.45 7.44
C VAL A 171 31.02 -3.97 7.05
N SER A 172 30.73 -3.69 5.78
CA SER A 172 30.69 -2.31 5.24
C SER A 172 29.58 -2.10 4.22
N MET A 173 28.73 -3.10 3.99
CA MET A 173 27.68 -3.07 2.98
C MET A 173 26.37 -3.56 3.58
N CYS A 174 25.29 -2.91 3.18
CA CYS A 174 23.93 -3.28 3.50
C CYS A 174 23.12 -3.36 2.21
N ILE A 175 22.22 -4.33 2.15
CA ILE A 175 21.17 -4.39 1.14
C ILE A 175 19.82 -4.53 1.84
N LEU A 176 18.84 -3.76 1.39
CA LEU A 176 17.48 -3.80 1.89
C LEU A 176 16.53 -3.73 0.70
N ASN A 177 15.65 -4.73 0.57
CA ASN A 177 14.67 -4.72 -0.50
C ASN A 177 13.60 -3.65 -0.21
N GLY A 178 13.32 -2.77 -1.18
CA GLY A 178 12.34 -1.69 -1.01
C GLY A 178 10.92 -2.15 -0.66
N GLY A 179 10.58 -3.41 -0.96
CA GLY A 179 9.31 -4.02 -0.53
C GLY A 179 9.18 -4.23 0.98
N GLY A 180 10.29 -4.27 1.71
CA GLY A 180 10.36 -4.37 3.17
C GLY A 180 10.07 -3.05 3.89
N ILE A 181 10.19 -1.92 3.20
CA ILE A 181 9.90 -0.57 3.73
C ILE A 181 8.43 -0.26 3.44
N ARG A 182 7.62 -0.05 4.49
CA ARG A 182 6.15 -0.11 4.39
C ARG A 182 5.43 1.21 4.57
N ALA A 183 6.06 2.21 5.15
CA ALA A 183 5.49 3.53 5.39
C ALA A 183 6.56 4.63 5.31
N PRO A 184 6.19 5.86 4.90
CA PRO A 184 7.01 7.05 5.17
C PRO A 184 6.83 7.55 6.61
N ILE A 185 7.68 8.49 7.02
CA ILE A 185 7.47 9.30 8.24
C ILE A 185 7.48 10.77 7.83
N ASP A 186 6.39 11.46 8.14
CA ASP A 186 6.19 12.87 7.81
C ASP A 186 6.61 13.76 8.97
N GLU A 187 7.67 14.55 8.77
CA GLU A 187 8.22 15.47 9.74
C GLU A 187 7.28 16.61 10.09
N GLN A 188 6.31 16.92 9.22
CA GLN A 188 5.36 18.01 9.42
C GLN A 188 4.17 17.57 10.28
N SER A 189 3.86 16.27 10.31
CA SER A 189 2.70 15.73 11.02
C SER A 189 2.84 15.81 12.56
N THR A 190 4.05 15.61 13.08
CA THR A 190 4.33 15.50 14.53
C THR A 190 5.52 16.35 14.99
N ASN A 191 5.83 17.45 14.28
CA ASN A 191 7.05 18.24 14.49
C ASN A 191 8.33 17.38 14.49
N GLY A 192 8.37 16.41 13.58
CA GLY A 192 9.49 15.50 13.39
C GLY A 192 9.58 14.39 14.42
N SER A 193 8.68 14.30 15.40
CA SER A 193 8.72 13.26 16.43
C SER A 193 8.59 11.87 15.81
N ILE A 194 9.51 10.99 16.17
CA ILE A 194 9.50 9.58 15.79
C ILE A 194 9.22 8.76 17.04
N THR A 195 8.25 7.86 16.94
CA THR A 195 7.86 6.91 17.99
C THR A 195 8.12 5.47 17.53
N LEU A 196 7.92 4.50 18.44
CA LEU A 196 7.99 3.09 18.07
C LEU A 196 6.82 2.68 17.15
N GLU A 197 5.66 3.34 17.26
CA GLU A 197 4.52 3.17 16.35
C GLU A 197 4.90 3.53 14.91
N ASP A 198 5.64 4.62 14.72
CA ASP A 198 6.14 5.03 13.41
C ASP A 198 7.10 3.98 12.84
N LEU A 199 8.08 3.53 13.63
CA LEU A 199 9.03 2.50 13.18
C LEU A 199 8.36 1.16 12.87
N LEU A 200 7.35 0.75 13.65
CA LEU A 200 6.56 -0.45 13.39
C LEU A 200 5.72 -0.31 12.12
N SER A 201 5.27 0.91 11.80
CA SER A 201 4.61 1.18 10.51
C SER A 201 5.59 1.05 9.33
N VAL A 202 6.86 1.43 9.51
CA VAL A 202 7.92 1.29 8.49
C VAL A 202 8.36 -0.18 8.33
N LEU A 203 8.60 -0.90 9.43
CA LEU A 203 9.11 -2.27 9.49
C LEU A 203 8.19 -3.23 10.29
N PRO A 204 6.99 -3.56 9.79
CA PRO A 204 5.94 -4.25 10.56
C PRO A 204 6.14 -5.76 10.73
N PHE A 205 7.15 -6.35 10.08
CA PHE A 205 7.26 -7.81 9.98
C PHE A 205 8.00 -8.48 11.14
N GLY A 206 8.61 -7.72 12.06
CA GLY A 206 9.36 -8.28 13.19
C GLY A 206 10.55 -9.15 12.78
N GLY A 207 11.10 -8.92 11.57
CA GLY A 207 12.26 -9.64 11.04
C GLY A 207 13.57 -9.23 11.71
N ARG A 208 14.67 -9.81 11.24
CA ARG A 208 16.03 -9.47 11.66
C ARG A 208 16.87 -9.03 10.47
N PHE A 209 17.97 -8.35 10.78
CA PHE A 209 19.00 -8.00 9.82
C PHE A 209 20.18 -8.96 10.01
N ASP A 210 20.39 -9.83 9.02
CA ASP A 210 21.34 -10.93 9.11
C ASP A 210 22.66 -10.60 8.40
N LEU A 211 23.77 -11.10 8.95
CA LEU A 211 25.08 -11.04 8.31
C LEU A 211 25.26 -12.26 7.41
N VAL A 212 25.50 -12.03 6.11
CA VAL A 212 25.75 -13.08 5.11
C VAL A 212 27.17 -12.95 4.54
N ARG A 213 27.75 -14.07 4.09
CA ARG A 213 29.07 -14.15 3.45
C ARG A 213 28.98 -14.64 2.02
#